data_AF-A0A3D3NNX8-F1
#
_entry.id   AF-A0A3D3NNX8-F1
#
_cell.length_a   1.000
_cell.length_b   1.000
_cell.length_c   1.000
_cell.angle_alpha   90.00
_cell.angle_beta   90.00
_cell.angle_gamma   90.00
#
_symmetry.space_group_name_H-M   'P 1'
#
loop_
_entity.id
_entity.type
_entity.pdbx_description
1 polymer ?
#
loop_
_entity_poly.entity_id
_entity_poly.type
_entity_poly.pdbx_seq_one_letter_code
_entity_poly.pdbx_strand_id
1 'polypeptide(L)' 'VSNGIYDMATPYYAARHTFNHLRLHPDLLKNITQDDYTSGHMMYLNLPDLKKQKEDLARFIRASVPGK' A
#
# COMPACT_ATOMS: atom_id res chain seq x y z
N VAL A 1 -1.60 -2.18 -1.08
CA VAL A 1 -0.14 -2.41 -1.17
C VAL A 1 0.57 -1.36 -0.35
N SER A 2 1.43 -1.78 0.56
CA SER A 2 2.21 -0.87 1.40
C SER A 2 3.58 -0.63 0.77
N ASN A 3 3.94 0.63 0.53
CA ASN A 3 5.19 0.99 -0.16
C ASN A 3 6.08 1.83 0.76
N GLY A 4 7.34 1.42 0.94
CA GLY A 4 8.35 2.26 1.58
C GLY A 4 8.96 3.24 0.59
N ILE A 5 8.98 4.53 0.93
CA ILE A 5 9.57 5.58 0.07
C ILE A 5 11.08 5.37 -0.12
N TYR A 6 11.78 4.87 0.89
CA TYR A 6 13.22 4.57 0.83
C TYR A 6 13.51 3.08 0.57
N ASP A 7 12.55 2.34 0.00
CA ASP A 7 12.76 0.94 -0.36
C ASP A 7 13.67 0.83 -1.58
N MET A 8 14.77 0.09 -1.44
CA MET A 8 15.71 -0.22 -2.53
C MET A 8 15.63 -1.68 -3.00
N ALA A 9 14.95 -2.55 -2.24
CA ALA A 9 14.72 -3.95 -2.63
C ALA A 9 13.54 -4.05 -3.61
N THR A 10 12.47 -3.30 -3.33
CA THR A 10 11.36 -3.06 -4.27
C THR A 10 11.17 -1.56 -4.46
N PRO A 11 11.90 -0.92 -5.40
CA PRO A 11 11.94 0.53 -5.52
C PRO A 11 10.56 1.19 -5.64
N TYR A 12 10.33 2.23 -4.83
CA TYR A 12 9.04 2.93 -4.73
C TYR A 12 8.44 3.31 -6.10
N TYR A 13 9.23 3.98 -6.95
CA TYR A 13 8.75 4.40 -8.27
C TYR A 13 8.59 3.24 -9.25
N ALA A 14 9.33 2.13 -9.09
CA ALA A 14 9.11 0.93 -9.89
C ALA A 14 7.75 0.29 -9.54
N ALA A 15 7.40 0.23 -8.25
CA ALA A 15 6.07 -0.21 -7.82
C ALA A 15 4.98 0.70 -8.38
N ARG A 16 5.13 2.04 -8.27
CA ARG A 16 4.19 3.01 -8.85
C ARG A 16 4.03 2.85 -10.36
N HIS A 17 5.13 2.64 -11.08
CA HIS A 17 5.10 2.36 -12.50
C HIS A 17 4.25 1.13 -12.81
N THR A 18 4.45 0.03 -12.10
CA THR A 18 3.64 -1.20 -12.29
C THR A 18 2.15 -0.92 -12.12
N PHE A 19 1.73 -0.24 -11.05
CA PHE A 19 0.31 0.07 -10.80
C PHE A 19 -0.31 0.97 -11.87
N ASN A 20 0.45 1.97 -12.35
CA ASN A 20 0.01 2.85 -13.42
C ASN A 20 -0.13 2.14 -14.79
N HIS A 21 0.48 0.96 -14.95
CA HIS A 21 0.51 0.22 -16.21
C HIS A 21 -0.20 -1.15 -16.14
N LEU A 22 -1.06 -1.39 -15.14
CA LEU A 22 -1.81 -2.65 -15.02
C LEU A 22 -2.81 -2.92 -16.16
N ARG A 23 -3.14 -1.91 -16.97
CA ARG A 23 -4.12 -1.99 -18.08
C ARG A 23 -5.49 -2.54 -17.64
N LEU A 24 -5.94 -2.11 -16.46
CA LEU A 24 -7.26 -2.47 -15.94
C LEU A 24 -8.34 -1.51 -16.46
N HIS A 25 -9.57 -2.01 -16.55
CA HIS A 25 -10.73 -1.14 -16.76
C HIS A 25 -10.82 -0.11 -15.61
N PRO A 26 -11.15 1.18 -15.89
CA PRO A 26 -11.19 2.22 -14.86
C PRO A 26 -12.03 1.87 -13.64
N ASP A 27 -13.14 1.15 -13.84
CA ASP A 27 -14.03 0.72 -12.75
C ASP A 27 -13.38 -0.25 -11.74
N LEU A 28 -12.29 -0.93 -12.13
CA LEU A 28 -11.55 -1.84 -11.26
C LEU A 28 -10.48 -1.11 -10.43
N LEU A 29 -10.05 0.09 -10.84
CA LEU A 29 -9.02 0.85 -10.13
C LEU A 29 -9.44 1.20 -8.70
N LYS A 30 -10.74 1.38 -8.45
CA LYS A 30 -11.30 1.63 -7.11
C LYS A 30 -11.05 0.49 -6.11
N ASN A 31 -10.76 -0.71 -6.59
CA ASN A 31 -10.48 -1.89 -5.75
C ASN A 31 -9.00 -1.97 -5.34
N ILE A 32 -8.15 -1.06 -5.83
CA ILE A 32 -6.72 -1.02 -5.51
C ILE A 32 -6.46 0.10 -4.50
N THR A 33 -5.83 -0.25 -3.39
CA THR A 33 -5.35 0.72 -2.39
C THR A 33 -3.83 0.67 -2.33
N GLN A 34 -3.18 1.83 -2.42
CA GLN A 34 -1.74 1.99 -2.22
C GLN A 34 -1.52 2.95 -1.06
N ASP A 35 -0.71 2.55 -0.08
CA ASP A 35 -0.35 3.36 1.07
C ASP A 35 1.17 3.56 1.08
N ASP A 36 1.60 4.77 1.42
CA ASP A 36 3.02 5.14 1.46
C ASP A 36 3.50 5.30 2.90
N TYR A 37 4.75 4.94 3.12
CA TYR A 37 5.42 4.96 4.41
C TYR A 37 6.81 5.56 4.26
N THR A 38 7.26 6.30 5.27
CA THR A 38 8.58 6.94 5.22
C THR A 38 9.74 5.96 5.31
N SER A 39 9.49 4.70 5.68
CA SER A 39 10.51 3.66 5.79
C SER A 39 11.02 3.11 4.46
N GLY A 40 12.04 2.25 4.54
CA GLY A 40 12.43 1.36 3.45
C GLY A 40 11.57 0.10 3.37
N HIS A 41 12.16 -1.00 2.91
CA HIS A 41 11.46 -2.26 2.62
C HIS A 41 10.67 -2.86 3.80
N MET A 42 11.20 -2.74 5.01
CA MET A 42 10.58 -3.28 6.23
C MET A 42 9.93 -2.15 7.05
N MET A 43 8.80 -1.63 6.58
CA MET A 43 8.10 -0.49 7.21
C MET A 43 7.76 -0.71 8.69
N TYR A 44 7.54 -1.95 9.11
CA TYR A 44 7.21 -2.31 10.48
C TYR A 44 8.38 -2.13 11.47
N LEU A 45 9.62 -1.92 11.00
CA LEU A 45 10.76 -1.63 11.88
C LEU A 45 10.77 -0.18 12.38
N ASN A 46 10.12 0.74 11.66
CA ASN A 46 9.94 2.12 12.11
C ASN A 46 8.61 2.24 12.86
N LEU A 47 8.64 2.56 14.15
CA LEU A 47 7.43 2.54 15.00
C LEU A 47 6.28 3.44 14.50
N PRO A 48 6.53 4.68 14.02
CA PRO A 48 5.47 5.50 13.42
C PRO A 48 4.81 4.83 12.20
N ASP A 49 5.63 4.25 11.30
CA ASP A 49 5.12 3.57 10.11
C ASP A 49 4.41 2.25 10.46
N LEU A 50 4.87 1.51 11.48
CA LEU A 50 4.17 0.33 12.00
C LEU A 50 2.78 0.69 12.51
N LYS A 51 2.67 1.77 13.30
CA LYS A 51 1.37 2.23 13.83
C LYS A 51 0.43 2.57 12.68
N LYS A 52 0.90 3.36 11.71
CA LYS A 52 0.15 3.70 10.50
C LYS A 52 -0.25 2.44 9.72
N GLN A 53 0.69 1.52 9.51
CA GLN A 53 0.46 0.30 8.74
C GLN A 53 -0.61 -0.60 9.36
N LYS A 54 -0.62 -0.70 10.69
CA LYS A 54 -1.68 -1.41 11.42
C LYS A 54 -3.05 -0.78 11.19
N GLU A 55 -3.14 0.54 11.29
CA GLU A 55 -4.40 1.27 11.09
C GLU A 55 -4.91 1.16 9.65
N ASP A 56 -4.01 1.30 8.67
CA ASP A 56 -4.29 1.18 7.24
C ASP A 56 -4.75 -0.24 6.87
N LEU A 57 -4.06 -1.27 7.35
CA LEU A 57 -4.46 -2.66 7.14
C LEU A 57 -5.83 -2.96 7.75
N ALA A 58 -6.09 -2.51 8.98
CA ALA A 58 -7.37 -2.72 9.63
C ALA A 58 -8.51 -2.00 8.88
N ARG A 59 -8.25 -0.81 8.32
CA ARG A 59 -9.20 -0.09 7.47
C ARG A 59 -9.49 -0.86 6.19
N PHE A 60 -8.46 -1.35 5.50
CA PHE A 60 -8.61 -2.15 4.29
C PHE A 60 -9.47 -3.41 4.54
N ILE A 61 -9.17 -4.17 5.60
CA ILE A 61 -9.94 -5.37 5.96
C ILE A 61 -11.41 -5.03 6.22
N ARG A 62 -11.70 -4.00 7.03
CA ARG A 62 -13.07 -3.57 7.31
C ARG A 62 -13.83 -3.16 6.04
N ALA A 63 -13.17 -2.51 5.10
CA ALA A 63 -13.78 -2.10 3.83
C ALA A 63 -13.98 -3.29 2.85
N SER A 64 -13.24 -4.38 3.03
CA SER A 64 -13.23 -5.53 2.11
C SER A 64 -14.20 -6.64 2.51
N VAL A 65 -14.68 -6.63 3.76
CA VAL A 65 -15.66 -7.60 4.24
C VAL A 65 -17.07 -7.08 3.93
N PRO A 66 -17.88 -7.80 3.13
CA PRO A 66 -19.29 -7.44 2.92
C PRO A 66 -20.05 -7.61 4.23
N GLY A 67 -20.64 -6.52 4.74
CA GLY A 67 -21.52 -6.56 5.90
C GLY A 67 -20.79 -6.70 7.24
N LYS A 68 -20.88 -5.65 8.05
CA LYS A 68 -21.71 -5.81 9.24
C LYS A 68 -23.13 -5.47 8.84
#